data_AF-A0A9D8KN55-F1
#
_entry.id   AF-A0A9D8KN55-F1
#
_cell.length_a   1.000
_cell.length_b   1.000
_cell.length_c   1.000
_cell.angle_alpha   90.00
_cell.angle_beta   90.00
_cell.angle_gamma   90.00
#
_symmetry.space_group_name_H-M   'P 1'
#
loop_
_entity.id
_entity.type
_entity.pdbx_description
1 polymer ?
#
loop_
_entity_poly.entity_id
_entity_poly.type
_entity_poly.pdbx_seq_one_letter_code
_entity_poly.pdbx_strand_id
1 'polypeptide(L)'
;MPGQRRRLRSVSRPLPTITEVSRSSLLSGRLVVGAAAQEKSAFATHPALVAVSRAGMAPVVFHKGDLADAEGLSSTVRDAIASPQQQVVAVVYNAVDDHLDGPNQIQVGWTIDDLRLLGPLLSEARRARRVLIITADHGHVLDDGTVQRGQGEGDRWRLPAGAPDAGELLFEGGRVKTAAGNAVVCAWSEGVRHGAKKNGYHGGVSAPEVVVPLSVFTPRNRVLKGWQMAAAPQPDWWTPQEATWPAAAAERPTLPRKAAKPGAVAVPQPDLFCGALPVVAPEPAVDWIAALQATPAYAAQKALAARVAPADADLRSLLEALAARGGKLSKAALAQRLGMPAMRISGFVNAAKRVLNVDQAAVWCSTRPRLRWS
;
A
#
# COMPACT_ATOMS: atom_id res chain seq x y z
N MET A 1 13.15 -14.38 17.32
CA MET A 1 12.17 -14.40 16.21
C MET A 1 11.78 -12.96 15.86
N PRO A 2 12.37 -12.34 14.83
CA PRO A 2 12.06 -10.96 14.51
C PRO A 2 10.73 -10.86 13.77
N GLY A 3 9.83 -10.03 14.33
CA GLY A 3 8.84 -9.22 13.59
C GLY A 3 7.97 -9.96 12.59
N GLN A 4 7.00 -10.74 13.08
CA GLN A 4 5.85 -11.15 12.27
C GLN A 4 5.18 -9.87 11.73
N ARG A 5 5.45 -9.55 10.45
CA ARG A 5 4.82 -8.41 9.76
C ARG A 5 3.32 -8.56 9.95
N ARG A 6 2.73 -7.69 10.76
CA ARG A 6 1.29 -7.70 11.04
C ARG A 6 0.62 -7.41 9.69
N ARG A 7 0.15 -8.47 9.02
CA ARG A 7 -0.55 -8.36 7.74
C ARG A 7 -1.69 -7.36 7.93
N LEU A 8 -1.80 -6.41 7.00
CA LEU A 8 -2.96 -5.52 6.93
C LEU A 8 -4.21 -6.40 6.96
N ARG A 9 -5.13 -6.12 7.87
CA ARG A 9 -6.40 -6.83 7.93
C ARG A 9 -7.20 -6.43 6.69
N SER A 10 -7.28 -7.30 5.69
CA SER A 10 -8.17 -7.12 4.55
C SER A 10 -9.61 -7.36 5.01
N VAL A 11 -10.48 -6.38 4.76
CA VAL A 11 -11.92 -6.55 4.97
C VAL A 11 -12.48 -7.21 3.72
N SER A 12 -12.96 -8.45 3.82
CA SER A 12 -13.62 -9.13 2.70
C SER A 12 -14.99 -8.52 2.44
N ARG A 13 -15.30 -8.19 1.18
CA ARG A 13 -16.57 -7.57 0.79
C ARG A 13 -17.67 -8.59 0.47
N PRO A 14 -18.94 -8.18 0.62
CA PRO A 14 -20.06 -8.90 0.02
C PRO A 14 -19.87 -9.12 -1.48
N LEU A 15 -20.52 -10.15 -1.99
CA LEU A 15 -20.54 -10.46 -3.42
C LEU A 15 -21.96 -10.36 -3.97
N PRO A 16 -22.15 -9.86 -5.20
CA PRO A 16 -21.13 -9.25 -6.07
C PRO A 16 -20.62 -7.92 -5.50
N THR A 17 -19.41 -7.51 -5.91
CA THR A 17 -18.77 -6.25 -5.47
C THR A 17 -19.39 -5.02 -6.14
N ILE A 18 -20.70 -4.86 -6.00
CA ILE A 18 -21.47 -3.73 -6.52
C ILE A 18 -21.88 -2.80 -5.38
N THR A 19 -22.11 -1.53 -5.69
CA THR A 19 -22.46 -0.48 -4.71
C THR A 19 -23.69 -0.84 -3.88
N GLU A 20 -24.75 -1.32 -4.52
CA GLU A 20 -26.05 -1.63 -3.90
C GLU A 20 -25.95 -2.70 -2.82
N VAL A 21 -24.96 -3.59 -2.91
CA VAL A 21 -24.71 -4.64 -1.92
C VAL A 21 -23.60 -4.19 -0.97
N SER A 22 -22.47 -3.76 -1.51
CA SER A 22 -21.24 -3.51 -0.75
C SER A 22 -21.37 -2.28 0.15
N ARG A 23 -21.87 -1.16 -0.38
CA ARG A 23 -22.03 0.09 0.39
C ARG A 23 -23.16 -0.02 1.39
N SER A 24 -24.29 -0.57 0.96
CA SER A 24 -25.43 -0.79 1.83
C SER A 24 -25.10 -1.72 2.98
N SER A 25 -24.34 -2.79 2.73
CA SER A 25 -23.88 -3.68 3.80
C SER A 25 -22.86 -3.02 4.73
N LEU A 26 -21.94 -2.21 4.19
CA LEU A 26 -20.96 -1.46 4.97
C LEU A 26 -21.63 -0.47 5.92
N LEU A 27 -22.59 0.32 5.43
CA LEU A 27 -23.29 1.34 6.23
C LEU A 27 -24.34 0.74 7.17
N SER A 28 -24.92 -0.41 6.83
CA SER A 28 -25.92 -1.08 7.67
C SER A 28 -25.32 -2.03 8.70
N GLY A 29 -24.04 -2.40 8.59
CA GLY A 29 -23.39 -3.38 9.47
C GLY A 29 -23.88 -4.82 9.30
N ARG A 30 -24.65 -5.12 8.25
CA ARG A 30 -25.23 -6.44 7.94
C ARG A 30 -25.35 -6.63 6.43
N LEU A 31 -25.34 -7.86 5.95
CA LEU A 31 -25.45 -8.16 4.52
C LEU A 31 -26.85 -7.81 3.98
N VAL A 32 -26.92 -6.78 3.13
CA VAL A 32 -28.17 -6.28 2.52
C VAL A 32 -27.95 -5.73 1.12
N VAL A 33 -29.03 -5.68 0.35
CA VAL A 33 -29.14 -4.85 -0.86
C VAL A 33 -29.94 -3.61 -0.50
N GLY A 34 -29.52 -2.44 -0.95
CA GLY A 34 -30.23 -1.20 -0.69
C GLY A 34 -29.72 -0.01 -1.49
N ALA A 35 -30.28 1.14 -1.15
CA ALA A 35 -29.91 2.44 -1.68
C ALA A 35 -29.80 3.46 -0.54
N ALA A 36 -29.55 4.73 -0.89
CA ALA A 36 -29.25 5.79 0.06
C ALA A 36 -30.29 5.94 1.18
N ALA A 37 -31.58 5.74 0.90
CA ALA A 37 -32.64 5.85 1.92
C ALA A 37 -32.53 4.76 3.00
N GLN A 38 -32.32 3.51 2.58
CA GLN A 38 -32.12 2.39 3.50
C GLN A 38 -30.80 2.55 4.27
N GLU A 39 -29.74 3.00 3.60
CA GLU A 39 -28.44 3.30 4.21
C GLU A 39 -28.56 4.36 5.31
N LYS A 40 -29.26 5.47 5.05
CA LYS A 40 -29.52 6.53 6.05
C LYS A 40 -30.26 5.99 7.27
N SER A 41 -31.33 5.24 7.05
CA SER A 41 -32.13 4.66 8.14
C SER A 41 -31.34 3.65 8.98
N ALA A 42 -30.62 2.73 8.33
CA ALA A 42 -29.85 1.70 9.02
C ALA A 42 -28.65 2.28 9.78
N PHE A 43 -27.94 3.26 9.20
CA PHE A 43 -26.80 3.91 9.85
C PHE A 43 -27.21 4.69 11.10
N ALA A 44 -28.31 5.43 11.04
CA ALA A 44 -28.83 6.22 12.15
C ALA A 44 -29.33 5.35 13.33
N THR A 45 -29.70 4.10 13.06
CA THR A 45 -30.24 3.17 14.06
C THR A 45 -29.26 2.06 14.44
N HIS A 46 -28.05 2.04 13.88
CA HIS A 46 -27.07 0.99 14.14
C HIS A 46 -26.65 0.94 15.62
N PRO A 47 -26.88 -0.17 16.34
CA PRO A 47 -26.73 -0.21 17.80
C PRO A 47 -25.36 0.25 18.31
N ALA A 48 -24.27 -0.20 17.65
CA ALA A 48 -22.91 0.18 18.06
C ALA A 48 -22.57 1.65 17.80
N LEU A 49 -23.20 2.28 16.80
CA LEU A 49 -22.98 3.70 16.49
C LEU A 49 -23.82 4.57 17.41
N VAL A 50 -25.06 4.16 17.68
CA VAL A 50 -25.94 4.82 18.65
C VAL A 50 -25.34 4.78 20.06
N ALA A 51 -24.75 3.65 20.47
CA ALA A 51 -24.15 3.49 21.80
C ALA A 51 -23.00 4.47 22.08
N VAL A 52 -22.30 4.96 21.05
CA VAL A 52 -21.23 5.96 21.18
C VAL A 52 -21.69 7.39 20.89
N SER A 53 -22.94 7.57 20.45
CA SER A 53 -23.54 8.86 20.17
C SER A 53 -24.14 9.52 21.42
N ARG A 54 -24.32 10.84 21.38
CA ARG A 54 -25.03 11.56 22.44
C ARG A 54 -26.54 11.37 22.29
N ALA A 55 -27.27 11.46 23.40
CA ALA A 55 -28.73 11.45 23.37
C ALA A 55 -29.27 12.54 22.42
N GLY A 56 -30.20 12.17 21.54
CA GLY A 56 -30.76 13.05 20.51
C GLY A 56 -29.87 13.31 19.30
N MET A 57 -28.63 12.81 19.28
CA MET A 57 -27.66 13.03 18.19
C MET A 57 -27.33 11.70 17.49
N ALA A 58 -28.32 11.15 16.78
CA ALA A 58 -28.15 9.91 16.02
C ALA A 58 -26.99 10.03 15.02
N PRO A 59 -26.25 8.95 14.73
CA PRO A 59 -25.27 8.92 13.64
C PRO A 59 -25.90 9.38 12.32
N VAL A 60 -25.18 10.17 11.53
CA VAL A 60 -25.68 10.68 10.25
C VAL A 60 -24.79 10.25 9.10
N VAL A 61 -25.40 10.00 7.94
CA VAL A 61 -24.69 9.75 6.68
C VAL A 61 -25.22 10.69 5.60
N PHE A 62 -24.29 11.30 4.87
CA PHE A 62 -24.58 12.20 3.75
C PHE A 62 -24.13 11.55 2.44
N HIS A 63 -24.96 11.67 1.41
CA HIS A 63 -24.73 11.16 0.06
C HIS A 63 -24.58 12.32 -0.94
N LYS A 64 -24.24 12.00 -2.19
CA LYS A 64 -23.97 12.96 -3.28
C LYS A 64 -24.93 14.17 -3.31
N GLY A 65 -26.24 13.94 -3.20
CA GLY A 65 -27.24 15.01 -3.22
C GLY A 65 -27.24 15.93 -1.99
N ASP A 66 -26.64 15.50 -0.89
CA ASP A 66 -26.54 16.28 0.36
C ASP A 66 -25.24 17.11 0.42
N LEU A 67 -24.22 16.77 -0.39
CA LEU A 67 -22.87 17.29 -0.19
C LEU A 67 -22.68 18.72 -0.70
N ALA A 68 -23.40 19.13 -1.73
CA ALA A 68 -23.17 20.41 -2.38
C ALA A 68 -24.37 21.34 -2.29
N ASP A 69 -24.09 22.62 -2.08
CA ASP A 69 -25.01 23.74 -2.30
C ASP A 69 -24.47 24.65 -3.42
N ALA A 70 -25.14 25.80 -3.67
CA ALA A 70 -24.73 26.75 -4.69
C ALA A 70 -23.33 27.36 -4.46
N GLU A 71 -22.83 27.33 -3.22
CA GLU A 71 -21.59 27.99 -2.80
C GLU A 71 -20.43 27.00 -2.56
N GLY A 72 -20.70 25.69 -2.60
CA GLY A 72 -19.69 24.66 -2.41
C GLY A 72 -20.19 23.51 -1.55
N LEU A 73 -19.49 23.23 -0.44
CA LEU A 73 -19.87 22.19 0.51
C LEU A 73 -21.07 22.67 1.34
N SER A 74 -22.13 21.86 1.35
CA SER A 74 -23.40 22.15 2.06
C SER A 74 -23.20 22.59 3.51
N SER A 75 -23.89 23.66 3.93
CA SER A 75 -23.93 24.11 5.33
C SER A 75 -24.34 22.98 6.28
N THR A 76 -25.36 22.18 5.95
CA THR A 76 -25.80 21.03 6.76
C THR A 76 -24.67 20.05 7.04
N VAL A 77 -23.85 19.75 6.02
CA VAL A 77 -22.70 18.84 6.17
C VAL A 77 -21.60 19.49 7.00
N ARG A 78 -21.32 20.79 6.76
CA ARG A 78 -20.35 21.56 7.54
C ARG A 78 -20.74 21.60 9.02
N ASP A 79 -21.99 21.89 9.35
CA ASP A 79 -22.49 22.00 10.71
C ASP A 79 -22.44 20.65 11.44
N ALA A 80 -22.83 19.57 10.76
CA ALA A 80 -22.73 18.22 11.31
C ALA A 80 -21.26 17.85 11.61
N ILE A 81 -20.31 18.23 10.76
CA ILE A 81 -18.88 18.00 10.97
C ILE A 81 -18.32 18.95 12.06
N ALA A 82 -18.77 20.19 12.15
CA ALA A 82 -18.29 21.13 13.15
C ALA A 82 -18.81 20.81 14.57
N SER A 83 -20.02 20.26 14.68
CA SER A 83 -20.69 20.01 15.95
C SER A 83 -19.94 18.97 16.82
N PRO A 84 -19.49 19.35 18.04
CA PRO A 84 -18.94 18.39 18.99
C PRO A 84 -20.02 17.48 19.61
N GLN A 85 -21.30 17.78 19.42
CA GLN A 85 -22.42 16.95 19.86
C GLN A 85 -22.60 15.74 18.92
N GLN A 86 -22.46 15.94 17.60
CA GLN A 86 -22.55 14.89 16.59
C GLN A 86 -21.28 14.01 16.60
N GLN A 87 -21.34 12.84 17.24
CA GLN A 87 -20.16 11.97 17.42
C GLN A 87 -19.75 11.25 16.13
N VAL A 88 -20.72 10.78 15.34
CA VAL A 88 -20.48 9.98 14.14
C VAL A 88 -21.10 10.66 12.93
N VAL A 89 -20.28 10.94 11.92
CA VAL A 89 -20.68 11.49 10.62
C VAL A 89 -20.03 10.65 9.54
N ALA A 90 -20.83 10.10 8.64
CA ALA A 90 -20.37 9.43 7.43
C ALA A 90 -20.67 10.30 6.20
N VAL A 91 -19.78 10.23 5.21
CA VAL A 91 -19.93 10.93 3.94
C VAL A 91 -19.62 9.94 2.84
N VAL A 92 -20.56 9.76 1.92
CA VAL A 92 -20.41 8.93 0.73
C VAL A 92 -20.02 9.84 -0.43
N TYR A 93 -18.75 9.73 -0.83
CA TYR A 93 -18.18 10.54 -1.90
C TYR A 93 -18.01 9.72 -3.18
N ASN A 94 -19.02 9.75 -4.03
CA ASN A 94 -19.01 9.08 -5.33
C ASN A 94 -18.35 10.00 -6.37
N ALA A 95 -17.04 9.89 -6.55
CA ALA A 95 -16.33 10.56 -7.64
C ALA A 95 -15.73 9.56 -8.65
N VAL A 96 -15.36 8.37 -8.17
CA VAL A 96 -14.77 7.31 -9.01
C VAL A 96 -15.84 6.65 -9.87
N ASP A 97 -16.91 6.13 -9.27
CA ASP A 97 -17.99 5.44 -10.01
C ASP A 97 -18.62 6.33 -11.10
N ASP A 98 -18.87 7.60 -10.79
CA ASP A 98 -19.41 8.58 -11.75
C ASP A 98 -18.51 8.71 -13.01
N HIS A 99 -17.21 8.48 -12.86
CA HIS A 99 -16.25 8.54 -13.96
C HIS A 99 -16.15 7.22 -14.73
N LEU A 100 -16.45 6.07 -14.09
CA LEU A 100 -16.42 4.76 -14.74
C LEU A 100 -17.45 4.68 -15.86
N ASP A 101 -18.64 5.23 -15.66
CA ASP A 101 -19.72 5.28 -16.65
C ASP A 101 -19.57 6.42 -17.68
N GLY A 102 -18.57 7.31 -17.51
CA GLY A 102 -18.37 8.48 -18.35
C GLY A 102 -17.74 8.20 -19.72
N PRO A 103 -17.72 9.17 -20.65
CA PRO A 103 -17.06 9.03 -21.95
C PRO A 103 -15.54 8.90 -21.80
N ASN A 104 -14.93 8.04 -22.63
CA ASN A 104 -13.53 7.59 -22.57
C ASN A 104 -12.46 8.65 -22.95
N GLN A 105 -12.82 9.94 -22.95
CA GLN A 105 -11.98 11.02 -23.50
C GLN A 105 -11.36 11.93 -22.42
N ILE A 106 -11.65 11.71 -21.13
CA ILE A 106 -11.16 12.57 -20.05
C ILE A 106 -10.25 11.74 -19.14
N GLN A 107 -8.93 11.98 -19.21
CA GLN A 107 -8.01 11.51 -18.18
C GLN A 107 -8.16 12.43 -16.95
N VAL A 108 -8.80 11.92 -15.90
CA VAL A 108 -8.95 12.66 -14.64
C VAL A 108 -7.70 12.44 -13.78
N GLY A 109 -7.08 13.54 -13.35
CA GLY A 109 -6.09 13.50 -12.28
C GLY A 109 -6.76 13.03 -10.99
N TRP A 110 -6.18 12.02 -10.33
CA TRP A 110 -6.68 11.55 -9.03
C TRP A 110 -5.88 12.17 -7.89
N THR A 111 -5.89 13.50 -7.80
CA THR A 111 -5.33 14.23 -6.66
C THR A 111 -6.43 14.76 -5.74
N ILE A 112 -6.06 15.15 -4.51
CA ILE A 112 -7.01 15.77 -3.58
C ILE A 112 -7.59 17.07 -4.18
N ASP A 113 -6.79 17.77 -4.99
CA ASP A 113 -7.17 19.06 -5.58
C ASP A 113 -8.16 18.88 -6.75
N ASP A 114 -8.09 17.74 -7.46
CA ASP A 114 -9.04 17.39 -8.53
C ASP A 114 -10.41 16.95 -7.99
N LEU A 115 -10.45 16.48 -6.74
CA LEU A 115 -11.67 16.06 -6.06
C LEU A 115 -12.34 17.23 -5.35
N ARG A 116 -13.15 17.99 -6.12
CA ARG A 116 -13.76 19.29 -5.75
C ARG A 116 -14.22 19.44 -4.29
N LEU A 117 -14.89 18.43 -3.72
CA LEU A 117 -15.44 18.52 -2.36
C LEU A 117 -14.55 17.85 -1.29
N LEU A 118 -13.55 17.07 -1.69
CA LEU A 118 -12.69 16.36 -0.76
C LEU A 118 -11.83 17.34 0.06
N GLY A 119 -11.20 18.33 -0.58
CA GLY A 119 -10.43 19.37 0.10
C GLY A 119 -11.23 20.09 1.21
N PRO A 120 -12.42 20.66 0.89
CA PRO A 120 -13.33 21.24 1.87
C PRO A 120 -13.72 20.29 3.02
N LEU A 121 -14.12 19.06 2.72
CA LEU A 121 -14.46 18.05 3.74
C LEU A 121 -13.31 17.77 4.70
N LEU A 122 -12.10 17.58 4.17
CA LEU A 122 -10.89 17.36 4.96
C LEU A 122 -10.53 18.57 5.82
N SER A 123 -10.77 19.78 5.31
CA SER A 123 -10.55 21.03 6.05
C SER A 123 -11.48 21.13 7.26
N GLU A 124 -12.78 20.85 7.09
CA GLU A 124 -13.76 20.85 8.18
C GLU A 124 -13.45 19.77 9.22
N ALA A 125 -13.17 18.54 8.78
CA ALA A 125 -12.79 17.46 9.68
C ALA A 125 -11.54 17.82 10.51
N ARG A 126 -10.55 18.49 9.88
CA ARG A 126 -9.34 18.97 10.55
C ARG A 126 -9.64 20.07 11.56
N ARG A 127 -10.46 21.06 11.20
CA ARG A 127 -10.89 22.17 12.09
C ARG A 127 -11.61 21.64 13.32
N ALA A 128 -12.53 20.70 13.12
CA ALA A 128 -13.28 20.03 14.20
C ALA A 128 -12.46 18.96 14.96
N ARG A 129 -11.18 18.76 14.61
CA ARG A 129 -10.29 17.74 15.19
C ARG A 129 -10.89 16.33 15.20
N ARG A 130 -11.60 15.96 14.14
CA ARG A 130 -12.17 14.62 13.98
C ARG A 130 -11.10 13.59 13.66
N VAL A 131 -11.34 12.36 14.13
CA VAL A 131 -10.66 11.18 13.60
C VAL A 131 -11.37 10.83 12.29
N LEU A 132 -10.61 10.64 11.22
CA LEU A 132 -11.15 10.34 9.90
C LEU A 132 -10.88 8.87 9.58
N ILE A 133 -11.93 8.16 9.16
CA ILE A 133 -11.83 6.80 8.64
C ILE A 133 -12.15 6.89 7.15
N ILE A 134 -11.22 6.47 6.29
CA ILE A 134 -11.41 6.42 4.85
C ILE A 134 -11.39 4.96 4.41
N THR A 135 -12.43 4.56 3.69
CA THR A 135 -12.54 3.24 3.08
C THR A 135 -13.35 3.34 1.80
N ALA A 136 -13.33 2.28 0.99
CA ALA A 136 -14.20 2.12 -0.16
C ALA A 136 -15.13 0.93 0.09
N ASP A 137 -16.31 0.94 -0.53
CA ASP A 137 -17.25 -0.17 -0.52
C ASP A 137 -16.80 -1.32 -1.44
N HIS A 138 -16.28 -1.01 -2.62
CA HIS A 138 -15.58 -1.93 -3.51
C HIS A 138 -14.47 -1.18 -4.28
N GLY A 139 -13.64 -1.92 -5.02
CA GLY A 139 -12.79 -1.33 -6.04
C GLY A 139 -13.36 -1.55 -7.44
N HIS A 140 -12.53 -1.35 -8.47
CA HIS A 140 -12.92 -1.48 -9.87
C HIS A 140 -11.75 -2.00 -10.71
N VAL A 141 -12.06 -2.46 -11.91
CA VAL A 141 -11.10 -2.77 -12.97
C VAL A 141 -11.28 -1.74 -14.08
N LEU A 142 -10.18 -1.20 -14.60
CA LEU A 142 -10.22 -0.28 -15.74
C LEU A 142 -10.46 -1.04 -17.05
N ASP A 143 -11.03 -0.37 -18.04
CA ASP A 143 -11.15 -0.92 -19.38
C ASP A 143 -9.80 -0.92 -20.11
N ASP A 144 -8.97 -1.91 -19.79
CA ASP A 144 -7.69 -2.16 -20.45
C ASP A 144 -7.63 -3.60 -20.94
N GLY A 145 -7.76 -3.78 -22.26
CA GLY A 145 -7.76 -5.11 -22.88
C GLY A 145 -8.94 -6.01 -22.50
N THR A 146 -10.05 -5.45 -21.99
CA THR A 146 -11.20 -6.27 -21.57
C THR A 146 -11.97 -6.82 -22.78
N VAL A 147 -12.47 -8.04 -22.63
CA VAL A 147 -13.30 -8.73 -23.63
C VAL A 147 -14.69 -8.94 -23.06
N GLN A 148 -15.71 -8.58 -23.85
CA GLN A 148 -17.08 -8.88 -23.48
C GLN A 148 -17.37 -10.38 -23.64
N ARG A 149 -17.91 -11.00 -22.59
CA ARG A 149 -18.29 -12.41 -22.57
C ARG A 149 -19.75 -12.50 -22.12
N GLY A 150 -20.57 -13.20 -22.90
CA GLY A 150 -21.96 -13.45 -22.55
C GLY A 150 -22.77 -12.17 -22.27
N GLN A 151 -23.87 -12.35 -21.53
CA GLN A 151 -24.66 -11.28 -20.93
C GLN A 151 -24.78 -11.59 -19.44
N GLY A 152 -24.83 -10.54 -18.62
CA GLY A 152 -24.91 -10.66 -17.17
C GLY A 152 -25.75 -9.52 -16.59
N GLU A 153 -26.23 -9.75 -15.38
CA GLU A 153 -27.04 -8.81 -14.60
C GLU A 153 -26.26 -7.57 -14.17
N GLY A 154 -24.92 -7.63 -14.19
CA GLY A 154 -24.06 -6.46 -14.08
C GLY A 154 -22.78 -6.59 -14.88
N ASP A 155 -21.91 -5.58 -14.76
CA ASP A 155 -20.75 -5.46 -15.64
C ASP A 155 -19.75 -6.62 -15.53
N ARG A 156 -19.65 -7.26 -14.36
CA ARG A 156 -18.69 -8.34 -14.07
C ARG A 156 -19.28 -9.48 -13.23
N TRP A 157 -20.60 -9.57 -13.17
CA TRP A 157 -21.30 -10.67 -12.53
C TRP A 157 -22.59 -11.03 -13.27
N ARG A 158 -23.04 -12.26 -13.04
CA ARG A 158 -24.30 -12.80 -13.55
C ARG A 158 -24.94 -13.80 -12.59
N LEU A 159 -26.22 -14.06 -12.76
CA LEU A 159 -26.89 -15.15 -12.06
C LEU A 159 -26.33 -16.51 -12.51
N PRO A 160 -26.32 -17.51 -11.61
CA PRO A 160 -25.87 -18.85 -11.97
C PRO A 160 -26.76 -19.47 -13.05
N ALA A 161 -26.24 -19.49 -14.27
CA ALA A 161 -26.85 -20.15 -15.42
C ALA A 161 -25.74 -20.87 -16.19
N GLY A 162 -25.84 -22.20 -16.27
CA GLY A 162 -24.80 -23.04 -16.87
C GLY A 162 -23.48 -23.06 -16.09
N ALA A 163 -22.44 -23.60 -16.71
CA ALA A 163 -21.10 -23.63 -16.13
C ALA A 163 -20.43 -22.23 -16.20
N PRO A 164 -19.63 -21.84 -15.19
CA PRO A 164 -18.76 -20.68 -15.30
C PRO A 164 -17.72 -20.85 -16.41
N ASP A 165 -17.42 -19.77 -17.13
CA ASP A 165 -16.30 -19.70 -18.06
C ASP A 165 -14.96 -19.69 -17.31
N ALA A 166 -13.85 -19.87 -18.03
CA ALA A 166 -12.49 -19.89 -17.45
C ALA A 166 -12.12 -18.62 -16.64
N GLY A 167 -12.72 -17.47 -16.99
CA GLY A 167 -12.51 -16.18 -16.30
C GLY A 167 -13.48 -15.91 -15.14
N GLU A 168 -14.34 -16.86 -14.81
CA GLU A 168 -15.43 -16.72 -13.85
C GLU A 168 -15.34 -17.76 -12.74
N LEU A 169 -15.97 -17.47 -11.60
CA LEU A 169 -16.15 -18.40 -10.50
C LEU A 169 -17.58 -18.29 -9.95
N LEU A 170 -18.17 -19.43 -9.62
CA LEU A 170 -19.44 -19.51 -8.90
C LEU A 170 -19.20 -19.31 -7.40
N PHE A 171 -19.98 -18.43 -6.78
CA PHE A 171 -20.00 -18.18 -5.35
C PHE A 171 -21.38 -18.38 -4.77
N GLU A 172 -21.43 -19.02 -3.61
CA GLU A 172 -22.66 -19.28 -2.88
C GLU A 172 -22.48 -19.01 -1.38
N GLY A 173 -23.58 -18.71 -0.70
CA GLY A 173 -23.65 -18.69 0.76
C GLY A 173 -23.66 -17.29 1.37
N GLY A 174 -23.32 -17.22 2.66
CA GLY A 174 -23.65 -16.07 3.53
C GLY A 174 -22.94 -14.74 3.25
N ARG A 175 -22.09 -14.66 2.21
CA ARG A 175 -21.47 -13.41 1.74
C ARG A 175 -22.06 -12.92 0.42
N VAL A 176 -22.83 -13.77 -0.25
CA VAL A 176 -23.45 -13.46 -1.53
C VAL A 176 -24.84 -12.90 -1.28
N LYS A 177 -25.16 -11.78 -1.92
CA LYS A 177 -26.49 -11.21 -1.90
C LYS A 177 -26.83 -10.60 -3.25
N THR A 178 -27.85 -11.14 -3.90
CA THR A 178 -28.48 -10.59 -5.10
C THR A 178 -29.97 -10.42 -4.85
N ALA A 179 -30.68 -9.78 -5.79
CA ALA A 179 -32.14 -9.75 -5.76
C ALA A 179 -32.77 -11.15 -5.88
N ALA A 180 -32.09 -12.09 -6.55
CA ALA A 180 -32.57 -13.44 -6.80
C ALA A 180 -32.16 -14.48 -5.73
N GLY A 181 -31.20 -14.16 -4.86
CA GLY A 181 -30.76 -15.08 -3.82
C GLY A 181 -29.33 -14.86 -3.32
N ASN A 182 -28.68 -15.94 -2.89
CA ASN A 182 -27.34 -15.93 -2.31
C ASN A 182 -26.37 -16.77 -3.16
N ALA A 183 -26.54 -16.75 -4.48
CA ALA A 183 -25.67 -17.40 -5.45
C ALA A 183 -25.39 -16.45 -6.62
N VAL A 184 -24.15 -16.41 -7.09
CA VAL A 184 -23.69 -15.49 -8.13
C VAL A 184 -22.48 -16.06 -8.85
N VAL A 185 -22.37 -15.82 -10.16
CA VAL A 185 -21.13 -16.04 -10.91
C VAL A 185 -20.45 -14.69 -11.12
N CYS A 186 -19.19 -14.57 -10.70
CA CYS A 186 -18.42 -13.34 -10.78
C CYS A 186 -17.16 -13.54 -11.62
N ALA A 187 -16.79 -12.54 -12.42
CA ALA A 187 -15.50 -12.52 -13.12
C ALA A 187 -14.35 -12.35 -12.11
N TRP A 188 -13.42 -13.30 -12.08
CA TRP A 188 -12.16 -13.18 -11.33
C TRP A 188 -11.05 -12.58 -12.20
N SER A 189 -11.11 -12.85 -13.50
CA SER A 189 -10.16 -12.31 -14.47
C SER A 189 -10.47 -10.84 -14.77
N GLU A 190 -9.47 -9.99 -14.62
CA GLU A 190 -9.58 -8.54 -14.91
C GLU A 190 -9.98 -8.30 -16.39
N GLY A 191 -9.58 -9.18 -17.30
CA GLY A 191 -9.86 -9.07 -18.74
C GLY A 191 -11.29 -9.46 -19.19
N VAL A 192 -12.22 -9.77 -18.29
CA VAL A 192 -13.59 -10.19 -18.63
C VAL A 192 -14.63 -9.20 -18.14
N ARG A 193 -15.57 -8.82 -19.02
CA ARG A 193 -16.79 -8.08 -18.66
C ARG A 193 -18.02 -8.70 -19.32
N HIS A 194 -19.20 -8.52 -18.75
CA HIS A 194 -20.49 -8.85 -19.37
C HIS A 194 -21.20 -7.60 -19.88
N GLY A 195 -21.06 -6.49 -19.15
CA GLY A 195 -21.69 -5.21 -19.47
C GLY A 195 -21.12 -4.56 -20.73
N ALA A 196 -21.80 -3.51 -21.21
CA ALA A 196 -21.35 -2.68 -22.32
C ALA A 196 -19.99 -2.01 -22.01
N LYS A 197 -19.29 -1.55 -23.05
CA LYS A 197 -17.98 -0.91 -22.87
C LYS A 197 -18.11 0.41 -22.08
N LYS A 198 -17.28 0.56 -21.05
CA LYS A 198 -17.19 1.71 -20.13
C LYS A 198 -15.70 2.05 -19.87
N ASN A 199 -15.40 3.01 -19.00
CA ASN A 199 -14.01 3.30 -18.59
C ASN A 199 -13.49 2.33 -17.53
N GLY A 200 -14.40 1.68 -16.82
CA GLY A 200 -14.10 0.60 -15.90
C GLY A 200 -15.37 -0.04 -15.38
N TYR A 201 -15.18 -1.05 -14.56
CA TYR A 201 -16.21 -2.02 -14.21
C TYR A 201 -16.01 -2.52 -12.79
N HIS A 202 -17.09 -2.94 -12.14
CA HIS A 202 -17.08 -3.59 -10.84
C HIS A 202 -18.12 -4.72 -10.78
N GLY A 203 -18.18 -5.44 -9.66
CA GLY A 203 -19.10 -6.57 -9.45
C GLY A 203 -18.44 -7.94 -9.50
N GLY A 204 -17.18 -8.02 -9.94
CA GLY A 204 -16.37 -9.23 -9.97
C GLY A 204 -15.69 -9.55 -8.64
N VAL A 205 -14.71 -10.43 -8.71
CA VAL A 205 -13.92 -10.91 -7.55
C VAL A 205 -12.42 -10.79 -7.79
N SER A 206 -12.00 -9.95 -8.73
CA SER A 206 -10.58 -9.65 -8.93
C SER A 206 -10.01 -8.97 -7.68
N ALA A 207 -8.68 -9.06 -7.50
CA ALA A 207 -8.03 -8.44 -6.34
C ALA A 207 -8.28 -6.91 -6.26
N PRO A 208 -8.24 -6.14 -7.37
CA PRO A 208 -8.60 -4.72 -7.36
C PRO A 208 -10.03 -4.43 -6.90
N GLU A 209 -10.98 -5.33 -7.16
CA GLU A 209 -12.39 -5.14 -6.78
C GLU A 209 -12.67 -5.49 -5.30
N VAL A 210 -12.07 -6.58 -4.81
CA VAL A 210 -12.35 -7.11 -3.47
C VAL A 210 -11.49 -6.42 -2.38
N VAL A 211 -10.27 -6.03 -2.73
CA VAL A 211 -9.33 -5.44 -1.76
C VAL A 211 -9.48 -3.93 -1.74
N VAL A 212 -10.06 -3.42 -0.65
CA VAL A 212 -10.23 -1.98 -0.45
C VAL A 212 -9.42 -1.46 0.74
N PRO A 213 -8.96 -0.21 0.69
CA PRO A 213 -8.23 0.39 1.79
C PRO A 213 -9.13 0.61 3.00
N LEU A 214 -8.54 0.55 4.19
CA LEU A 214 -9.12 1.04 5.43
C LEU A 214 -8.04 1.85 6.16
N SER A 215 -8.15 3.16 6.07
CA SER A 215 -7.17 4.10 6.60
C SER A 215 -7.79 4.92 7.71
N VAL A 216 -7.06 5.05 8.84
CA VAL A 216 -7.48 5.86 9.99
C VAL A 216 -6.48 7.00 10.16
N PHE A 217 -6.99 8.23 10.05
CA PHE A 217 -6.21 9.46 10.23
C PHE A 217 -6.64 10.14 11.52
N THR A 218 -5.65 10.54 12.31
CA THR A 218 -5.87 11.26 13.56
C THR A 218 -5.37 12.70 13.44
N PRO A 219 -6.02 13.66 14.12
CA PRO A 219 -5.46 14.99 14.30
C PRO A 219 -4.04 14.90 14.87
N ARG A 220 -3.20 15.89 14.54
CA ARG A 220 -1.85 15.97 15.12
C ARG A 220 -1.92 15.88 16.65
N ASN A 221 -0.97 15.14 17.21
CA ASN A 221 -0.81 14.90 18.65
C ASN A 221 -1.98 14.19 19.34
N ARG A 222 -2.95 13.62 18.59
CA ARG A 222 -3.99 12.75 19.17
C ARG A 222 -3.53 11.29 19.08
N VAL A 223 -3.45 10.63 20.23
CA VAL A 223 -3.12 9.20 20.32
C VAL A 223 -4.41 8.41 20.53
N LEU A 224 -4.61 7.37 19.72
CA LEU A 224 -5.69 6.40 19.93
C LEU A 224 -5.15 5.23 20.76
N LYS A 225 -5.78 4.97 21.90
CA LYS A 225 -5.38 3.89 22.82
C LYS A 225 -5.37 2.55 22.08
N GLY A 226 -4.26 1.82 22.15
CA GLY A 226 -4.09 0.52 21.49
C GLY A 226 -3.80 0.58 19.98
N TRP A 227 -3.69 1.78 19.41
CA TRP A 227 -3.30 1.97 18.01
C TRP A 227 -1.86 2.45 17.91
N GLN A 228 -1.18 2.03 16.84
CA GLN A 228 0.16 2.49 16.48
C GLN A 228 0.10 3.07 15.06
N MET A 229 0.83 4.15 14.83
CA MET A 229 0.93 4.73 13.49
C MET A 229 1.57 3.71 12.54
N ALA A 230 0.87 3.40 11.45
CA ALA A 230 1.42 2.56 10.40
C ALA A 230 2.56 3.29 9.67
N ALA A 231 3.65 2.57 9.40
CA ALA A 231 4.59 2.99 8.37
C ALA A 231 3.87 2.97 7.01
N ALA A 232 4.15 3.93 6.13
CA ALA A 232 3.61 3.89 4.76
C ALA A 232 4.15 2.62 4.08
N PRO A 233 3.30 1.63 3.76
CA PRO A 233 3.77 0.44 3.07
C PRO A 233 4.14 0.85 1.64
N GLN A 234 5.43 0.86 1.32
CA GLN A 234 5.88 0.97 -0.06
C GLN A 234 6.23 -0.43 -0.56
N PRO A 235 5.73 -0.85 -1.73
CA PRO A 235 6.23 -2.03 -2.40
C PRO A 235 7.73 -1.92 -2.60
N ASP A 236 8.46 -3.03 -2.39
CA ASP A 236 9.92 -3.02 -2.44
C ASP A 236 10.44 -2.53 -3.80
N TRP A 237 9.69 -2.75 -4.89
CA TRP A 237 10.00 -2.32 -6.26
C TRP A 237 9.89 -0.80 -6.50
N TRP A 238 9.22 -0.04 -5.62
CA TRP A 238 9.16 1.43 -5.71
C TRP A 238 10.48 2.08 -5.26
N THR A 239 11.27 1.38 -4.46
CA THR A 239 12.71 1.66 -4.37
C THR A 239 13.43 0.67 -5.26
N PRO A 240 13.73 1.01 -6.54
CA PRO A 240 14.55 0.14 -7.35
C PRO A 240 15.78 -0.22 -6.53
N GLN A 241 15.92 -1.51 -6.24
CA GLN A 241 17.19 -2.07 -5.83
C GLN A 241 18.15 -1.55 -6.90
N GLU A 242 19.21 -0.80 -6.53
CA GLU A 242 20.36 -0.72 -7.42
C GLU A 242 20.74 -2.19 -7.56
N ALA A 243 20.23 -2.85 -8.60
CA ALA A 243 20.64 -4.17 -8.97
C ALA A 243 22.14 -3.99 -9.12
N THR A 244 22.92 -4.61 -8.24
CA THR A 244 24.28 -4.97 -8.59
C THR A 244 24.09 -5.94 -9.73
N TRP A 245 23.94 -5.39 -10.93
CA TRP A 245 24.07 -6.14 -12.16
C TRP A 245 25.38 -6.88 -11.97
N PRO A 246 25.40 -8.23 -11.93
CA PRO A 246 26.68 -8.92 -11.97
C PRO A 246 27.37 -8.32 -13.19
N ALA A 247 28.54 -7.69 -12.99
CA ALA A 247 29.28 -7.06 -14.08
C ALA A 247 29.26 -8.08 -15.21
N ALA A 248 28.54 -7.76 -16.28
CA ALA A 248 28.35 -8.72 -17.36
C ALA A 248 29.76 -9.10 -17.77
N ALA A 249 30.17 -10.34 -17.47
CA ALA A 249 31.35 -10.91 -18.04
C ALA A 249 31.08 -10.80 -19.54
N ALA A 250 31.80 -9.88 -20.19
CA ALA A 250 31.68 -9.68 -21.61
C ALA A 250 32.27 -10.91 -22.28
N GLU A 251 31.53 -12.02 -22.31
CA GLU A 251 31.72 -13.03 -23.33
C GLU A 251 31.29 -12.37 -24.64
N ARG A 252 32.25 -11.72 -25.28
CA ARG A 252 32.13 -11.36 -26.69
C ARG A 252 31.87 -12.69 -27.42
N PRO A 253 30.78 -12.82 -28.19
CA PRO A 253 30.62 -13.96 -29.05
C PRO A 253 31.76 -13.95 -30.07
N THR A 254 32.68 -14.90 -29.97
CA THR A 254 33.67 -15.12 -31.02
C THR A 254 32.94 -15.69 -32.22
N LEU A 255 32.85 -14.91 -33.30
CA LEU A 255 32.38 -15.40 -34.59
C LEU A 255 33.24 -16.61 -35.03
N PRO A 256 32.64 -17.69 -35.54
CA PRO A 256 33.40 -18.86 -35.97
C PRO A 256 34.28 -18.50 -37.17
N ARG A 257 35.60 -18.55 -36.96
CA ARG A 257 36.59 -18.39 -38.03
C ARG A 257 36.61 -19.67 -38.87
N LYS A 258 36.42 -19.56 -40.19
CA LYS A 258 36.54 -20.67 -41.15
C LYS A 258 37.88 -21.40 -40.99
N ALA A 259 37.81 -22.73 -40.95
CA ALA A 259 38.96 -23.61 -40.81
C ALA A 259 39.95 -23.47 -41.99
N ALA A 260 41.22 -23.27 -41.67
CA ALA A 260 42.33 -23.51 -42.60
C ALA A 260 42.82 -24.96 -42.43
N LYS A 261 43.23 -25.57 -43.55
CA LYS A 261 43.68 -26.96 -43.69
C LYS A 261 44.97 -27.28 -42.90
N PRO A 262 45.24 -28.55 -42.59
CA PRO A 262 46.16 -28.96 -41.53
C PRO A 262 47.62 -29.03 -42.00
N GLY A 263 48.54 -28.62 -41.12
CA GLY A 263 49.98 -28.77 -41.30
C GLY A 263 50.72 -28.95 -39.98
N ALA A 264 51.37 -30.11 -39.86
CA ALA A 264 52.47 -30.51 -38.97
C ALA A 264 52.29 -30.47 -37.43
N VAL A 265 52.59 -31.63 -36.84
CA VAL A 265 52.62 -31.97 -35.41
C VAL A 265 53.75 -31.23 -34.70
N ALA A 266 53.43 -30.61 -33.55
CA ALA A 266 54.40 -30.14 -32.57
C ALA A 266 54.07 -30.71 -31.18
N VAL A 267 55.12 -31.17 -30.51
CA VAL A 267 55.19 -31.89 -29.22
C VAL A 267 54.64 -31.03 -28.06
N PRO A 268 53.95 -31.61 -27.06
CA PRO A 268 53.37 -30.84 -25.95
C PRO A 268 54.45 -30.37 -24.97
N GLN A 269 54.53 -29.06 -24.73
CA GLN A 269 55.18 -28.50 -23.54
C GLN A 269 54.12 -28.23 -22.45
N PRO A 270 54.43 -28.50 -21.16
CA PRO A 270 53.50 -28.28 -20.06
C PRO A 270 53.32 -26.78 -19.77
N ASP A 271 52.07 -26.33 -19.75
CA ASP A 271 51.71 -24.94 -19.48
C ASP A 271 51.86 -24.61 -17.99
N LEU A 272 52.62 -23.55 -17.71
CA LEU A 272 53.22 -23.21 -16.42
C LEU A 272 52.25 -22.49 -15.45
N PHE A 273 50.93 -22.57 -15.67
CA PHE A 273 49.95 -21.78 -14.90
C PHE A 273 48.67 -22.51 -14.46
N CYS A 274 48.56 -23.83 -14.64
CA CYS A 274 47.44 -24.61 -14.08
C CYS A 274 47.79 -25.21 -12.72
N GLY A 275 47.91 -24.35 -11.71
CA GLY A 275 47.83 -24.75 -10.31
C GLY A 275 46.39 -24.63 -9.82
N ALA A 276 45.67 -25.75 -9.74
CA ALA A 276 44.38 -25.78 -9.07
C ALA A 276 44.57 -25.52 -7.57
N LEU A 277 44.23 -24.31 -7.12
CA LEU A 277 44.14 -24.02 -5.68
C LEU A 277 42.84 -24.63 -5.14
N PRO A 278 42.87 -25.33 -4.01
CA PRO A 278 41.66 -25.85 -3.39
C PRO A 278 40.76 -24.68 -2.98
N VAL A 279 39.48 -24.78 -3.34
CA VAL A 279 38.42 -23.87 -2.89
C VAL A 279 38.30 -23.98 -1.38
N VAL A 280 38.82 -22.97 -0.68
CA VAL A 280 38.61 -22.79 0.76
C VAL A 280 37.14 -22.45 0.97
N ALA A 281 36.47 -23.20 1.84
CA ALA A 281 35.10 -22.92 2.27
C ALA A 281 34.99 -21.48 2.80
N PRO A 282 33.87 -20.76 2.59
CA PRO A 282 33.74 -19.39 3.06
C PRO A 282 33.89 -19.36 4.59
N GLU A 283 34.85 -18.59 5.08
CA GLU A 283 34.98 -18.29 6.51
C GLU A 283 33.64 -17.78 7.07
N PRO A 284 33.31 -18.04 8.35
CA PRO A 284 32.13 -17.48 8.97
C PRO A 284 32.19 -15.96 8.81
N ALA A 285 31.19 -15.37 8.15
CA ALA A 285 31.11 -13.94 7.94
C ALA A 285 31.26 -13.24 9.29
N VAL A 286 32.38 -12.55 9.49
CA VAL A 286 32.66 -11.81 10.70
C VAL A 286 31.49 -10.84 10.92
N ASP A 287 30.81 -10.93 12.06
CA ASP A 287 29.81 -9.94 12.47
C ASP A 287 30.53 -8.63 12.81
N TRP A 288 30.85 -7.89 11.75
CA TRP A 288 31.57 -6.62 11.84
C TRP A 288 30.76 -5.57 12.60
N ILE A 289 29.43 -5.71 12.67
CA ILE A 289 28.57 -4.79 13.43
C ILE A 289 28.74 -5.05 14.93
N ALA A 290 28.75 -6.32 15.36
CA ALA A 290 29.10 -6.67 16.73
C ALA A 290 30.53 -6.24 17.08
N ALA A 291 31.49 -6.46 16.17
CA ALA A 291 32.87 -6.03 16.36
C ALA A 291 32.97 -4.50 16.52
N LEU A 292 32.29 -3.73 15.66
CA LEU A 292 32.20 -2.26 15.75
C LEU A 292 31.64 -1.81 17.10
N GLN A 293 30.52 -2.41 17.52
CA GLN A 293 29.87 -2.07 18.79
C GLN A 293 30.71 -2.42 20.02
N ALA A 294 31.61 -3.39 19.92
CA ALA A 294 32.55 -3.77 20.97
C ALA A 294 33.78 -2.85 21.06
N THR A 295 33.99 -1.95 20.09
CA THR A 295 35.18 -1.09 20.09
C THR A 295 35.13 -0.01 21.19
N PRO A 296 36.28 0.32 21.82
CA PRO A 296 36.36 1.43 22.77
C PRO A 296 35.94 2.78 22.15
N ALA A 297 36.24 2.98 20.86
CA ALA A 297 35.87 4.19 20.12
C ALA A 297 34.34 4.36 20.02
N TYR A 298 33.61 3.27 19.73
CA TYR A 298 32.15 3.28 19.71
C TYR A 298 31.55 3.62 21.09
N ALA A 299 32.07 2.99 22.14
CA ALA A 299 31.62 3.26 23.51
C ALA A 299 31.86 4.73 23.91
N ALA A 300 33.02 5.29 23.55
CA ALA A 300 33.36 6.69 23.80
C ALA A 300 32.42 7.65 23.04
N GLN A 301 32.16 7.43 21.75
CA GLN A 301 31.25 8.26 20.96
C GLN A 301 29.81 8.19 21.47
N LYS A 302 29.36 7.00 21.88
CA LYS A 302 28.04 6.83 22.47
C LYS A 302 27.91 7.59 23.80
N ALA A 303 28.95 7.57 24.63
CA ALA A 303 29.00 8.36 25.87
C ALA A 303 28.91 9.87 25.61
N LEU A 304 29.59 10.37 24.57
CA LEU A 304 29.53 11.78 24.14
C LEU A 304 28.13 12.18 23.63
N ALA A 305 27.44 11.28 22.93
CA ALA A 305 26.07 11.52 22.45
C ALA A 305 25.01 11.46 23.57
N ALA A 306 25.34 10.89 24.73
CA ALA A 306 24.56 10.85 25.96
C ALA A 306 23.06 10.55 25.73
N ARG A 307 22.17 11.45 26.16
CA ARG A 307 20.70 11.27 26.08
C ARG A 307 20.14 11.18 24.66
N VAL A 308 20.92 11.58 23.66
CA VAL A 308 20.49 11.57 22.25
C VAL A 308 20.95 10.28 21.55
N ALA A 309 21.81 9.47 22.16
CA ALA A 309 22.32 8.24 21.55
C ALA A 309 21.18 7.21 21.31
N PRO A 310 21.04 6.66 20.09
CA PRO A 310 20.13 5.56 19.84
C PRO A 310 20.52 4.30 20.63
N ALA A 311 19.56 3.38 20.83
CA ALA A 311 19.88 2.07 21.39
C ALA A 311 20.72 1.24 20.40
N ASP A 312 21.59 0.36 20.91
CA ASP A 312 22.51 -0.44 20.07
C ASP A 312 21.75 -1.37 19.12
N ALA A 313 20.57 -1.85 19.52
CA ALA A 313 19.70 -2.66 18.68
C ALA A 313 19.16 -1.87 17.47
N ASP A 314 18.78 -0.60 17.67
CA ASP A 314 18.32 0.27 16.60
C ASP A 314 19.48 0.64 15.66
N LEU A 315 20.67 0.88 16.23
CA LEU A 315 21.87 1.18 15.45
C LEU A 315 22.35 -0.03 14.63
N ARG A 316 22.29 -1.24 15.20
CA ARG A 316 22.52 -2.50 14.46
C ARG A 316 21.53 -2.63 13.31
N SER A 317 20.24 -2.44 13.58
CA SER A 317 19.19 -2.53 12.55
C SER A 317 19.41 -1.52 11.41
N LEU A 318 19.89 -0.32 11.72
CA LEU A 318 20.30 0.69 10.73
C LEU A 318 21.47 0.21 9.88
N LEU A 319 22.55 -0.29 10.50
CA LEU A 319 23.76 -0.74 9.81
C LEU A 319 23.50 -1.98 8.94
N GLU A 320 22.72 -2.94 9.43
CA GLU A 320 22.25 -4.10 8.65
C GLU A 320 21.41 -3.68 7.45
N ALA A 321 20.49 -2.74 7.64
CA ALA A 321 19.64 -2.23 6.56
C ALA A 321 20.45 -1.51 5.47
N LEU A 322 21.54 -0.82 5.84
CA LEU A 322 22.46 -0.19 4.90
C LEU A 322 23.37 -1.21 4.21
N ALA A 323 23.94 -2.15 4.97
CA ALA A 323 24.83 -3.20 4.44
C ALA A 323 24.10 -4.07 3.40
N ALA A 324 22.86 -4.45 3.67
CA ALA A 324 22.01 -5.19 2.74
C ALA A 324 21.70 -4.43 1.44
N ARG A 325 22.00 -3.12 1.36
CA ARG A 325 21.76 -2.26 0.18
C ARG A 325 23.01 -1.51 -0.26
N GLY A 326 24.19 -2.10 -0.06
CA GLY A 326 25.46 -1.53 -0.56
C GLY A 326 25.78 -0.15 0.03
N GLY A 327 25.31 0.13 1.24
CA GLY A 327 25.55 1.39 1.96
C GLY A 327 24.59 2.53 1.65
N LYS A 328 23.55 2.32 0.82
CA LYS A 328 22.59 3.38 0.46
C LYS A 328 21.14 2.98 0.73
N LEU A 329 20.38 3.88 1.35
CA LEU A 329 18.96 3.67 1.60
C LEU A 329 18.22 5.02 1.65
N SER A 330 17.03 5.09 1.05
CA SER A 330 16.18 6.28 1.18
C SER A 330 15.61 6.39 2.60
N LYS A 331 15.30 7.61 3.06
CA LYS A 331 14.67 7.82 4.38
C LYS A 331 13.34 7.06 4.53
N ALA A 332 12.58 6.94 3.44
CA ALA A 332 11.31 6.20 3.43
C ALA A 332 11.54 4.68 3.58
N ALA A 333 12.48 4.10 2.84
CA ALA A 333 12.81 2.69 2.95
C ALA A 333 13.43 2.35 4.33
N LEU A 334 14.22 3.26 4.90
CA LEU A 334 14.72 3.13 6.27
C LEU A 334 13.58 3.18 7.30
N ALA A 335 12.63 4.11 7.15
CA ALA A 335 11.42 4.18 7.99
C ALA A 335 10.66 2.85 8.02
N GLN A 336 10.45 2.28 6.84
CA GLN A 336 9.74 1.02 6.67
C GLN A 336 10.50 -0.16 7.28
N ARG A 337 11.81 -0.28 7.05
CA ARG A 337 12.63 -1.38 7.58
C ARG A 337 12.76 -1.34 9.09
N LEU A 338 12.90 -0.15 9.67
CA LEU A 338 13.00 0.03 11.12
C LEU A 338 11.63 0.05 11.80
N GLY A 339 10.52 0.01 11.05
CA GLY A 339 9.16 0.16 11.60
C GLY A 339 8.93 1.52 12.28
N MET A 340 9.71 2.54 11.92
CA MET A 340 9.66 3.87 12.54
C MET A 340 8.82 4.84 11.70
N PRO A 341 8.08 5.77 12.32
CA PRO A 341 7.40 6.84 11.59
C PRO A 341 8.39 7.71 10.79
N ALA A 342 8.07 8.01 9.53
CA ALA A 342 8.96 8.77 8.63
C ALA A 342 9.42 10.13 9.21
N MET A 343 8.56 10.80 9.98
CA MET A 343 8.91 12.06 10.66
C MET A 343 10.02 11.91 11.70
N ARG A 344 10.16 10.73 12.32
CA ARG A 344 11.18 10.44 13.34
C ARG A 344 12.52 10.04 12.72
N ILE A 345 12.53 9.58 11.47
CA ILE A 345 13.74 9.09 10.80
C ILE A 345 14.82 10.15 10.69
N SER A 346 14.49 11.41 10.39
CA SER A 346 15.53 12.45 10.28
C SER A 346 16.23 12.70 11.63
N GLY A 347 15.48 12.69 12.74
CA GLY A 347 16.05 12.83 14.09
C GLY A 347 16.91 11.63 14.48
N PHE A 348 16.41 10.41 14.23
CA PHE A 348 17.14 9.17 14.45
C PHE A 348 18.44 9.10 13.65
N VAL A 349 18.40 9.46 12.36
CA VAL A 349 19.58 9.53 11.50
C VAL A 349 20.60 10.53 12.08
N ASN A 350 20.17 11.72 12.50
CA ASN A 350 21.10 12.68 13.09
C ASN A 350 21.70 12.20 14.41
N ALA A 351 20.93 11.47 15.22
CA ALA A 351 21.41 10.85 16.45
C ALA A 351 22.45 9.75 16.17
N ALA A 352 22.19 8.88 15.19
CA ALA A 352 23.14 7.84 14.77
C ALA A 352 24.45 8.43 14.24
N LYS A 353 24.42 9.57 13.52
CA LYS A 353 25.64 10.26 13.06
C LYS A 353 26.57 10.64 14.18
N ARG A 354 26.02 11.12 15.29
CA ARG A 354 26.80 11.55 16.46
C ARG A 354 27.51 10.39 17.15
N VAL A 355 27.00 9.17 16.98
CA VAL A 355 27.62 7.96 17.54
C VAL A 355 28.62 7.34 16.56
N LEU A 356 28.35 7.42 15.25
CA LEU A 356 29.14 6.72 14.23
C LEU A 356 30.30 7.55 13.63
N ASN A 357 30.24 8.89 13.67
CA ASN A 357 31.29 9.74 13.13
C ASN A 357 32.34 10.06 14.22
N VAL A 358 33.59 9.65 14.00
CA VAL A 358 34.72 9.90 14.92
C VAL A 358 35.51 11.13 14.44
N ASP A 359 35.95 11.99 15.36
CA ASP A 359 36.85 13.14 15.13
C ASP A 359 36.43 14.12 14.01
N GLN A 360 35.12 14.33 13.84
CA GLN A 360 34.55 15.13 12.74
C GLN A 360 34.85 14.62 11.32
N ALA A 361 35.48 13.46 11.17
CA ALA A 361 35.53 12.76 9.91
C ALA A 361 34.15 12.18 9.59
N ALA A 362 33.58 12.57 8.46
CA ALA A 362 32.27 12.10 8.01
C ALA A 362 32.38 10.65 7.48
N VAL A 363 32.31 9.66 8.38
CA VAL A 363 32.20 8.25 8.01
C VAL A 363 30.80 7.96 7.42
N TRP A 364 29.79 8.74 7.83
CA TRP A 364 28.43 8.65 7.32
C TRP A 364 27.78 10.02 7.03
N CYS A 365 27.17 10.15 5.84
CA CYS A 365 26.59 11.39 5.33
C CYS A 365 25.11 11.22 4.91
N SER A 366 24.31 12.29 5.01
CA SER A 366 22.87 12.28 4.63
C SER A 366 22.52 13.23 3.49
N THR A 367 23.52 13.82 2.83
CA THR A 367 23.36 14.88 1.83
C THR A 367 24.01 14.48 0.50
N ARG A 368 23.19 13.86 -0.37
CA ARG A 368 23.31 13.73 -1.84
C ARG A 368 24.53 12.99 -2.45
N PRO A 369 24.42 12.52 -3.72
CA PRO A 369 25.04 11.29 -4.20
C PRO A 369 26.45 11.55 -4.76
N ARG A 370 27.26 10.49 -4.73
CA ARG A 370 28.67 10.39 -5.13
C ARG A 370 29.64 10.71 -4.00
N LEU A 371 30.22 9.66 -3.43
CA LEU A 371 31.63 9.34 -3.66
C LEU A 371 31.95 7.92 -3.18
N ARG A 372 32.95 7.33 -3.84
CA ARG A 372 33.45 5.97 -3.72
C ARG A 372 34.13 5.77 -2.36
N TRP A 373 34.06 4.52 -1.90
CA TRP A 373 35.01 3.97 -0.93
C TRP A 373 36.35 3.74 -1.63
N SER A 374 37.44 4.12 -0.96
CA SER A 374 38.80 3.63 -1.20
C SER A 374 39.32 3.07 0.10
#